data_AF-A0A0J1BKB5-F1
#
_entry.id   AF-A0A0J1BKB5-F1
#
_cell.length_a   1.000
_cell.length_b   1.000
_cell.length_c   1.000
_cell.angle_alpha   90.00
_cell.angle_beta   90.00
_cell.angle_gamma   90.00
#
_symmetry.space_group_name_H-M   'P 1'
#
loop_
_entity.id
_entity.type
_entity.pdbx_description
1 polymer ?
#
loop_
_entity_poly.entity_id
_entity_poly.type
_entity_poly.pdbx_seq_one_letter_code
_entity_poly.pdbx_strand_id
1 'polypeptide(L)'
;MRITPSELDESVPRSGQHNASATIAAPCIVAWVGRSSDPLAQHAKALCEQNADAVATCPDVASLIESPPRLPLTHVLLAQTDRSHPIEAEQLRELQRVAPNASVVRWLGPLVAPSVGLPGQQGWIETISWRDSLQTLPVWLNRSRAEHESRAGSHSTPTRPAQGLVIVSRSWATADAIFDAMESIAGERDQPVPVMTWRRDRLTRADRLASAHVVWDDSVWRPADPKPFQVPEDLSGRSYRHIWMTGMATPAQIHAARRSGVSAVWNKPTRRESLESLLA
;
A
#
# COMPACT_ATOMS: atom_id res chain seq x y z
N MET A 1 70.53 38.12 24.96
CA MET A 1 70.90 38.69 23.66
C MET A 1 69.63 38.67 22.80
N ARG A 2 69.14 39.86 22.40
CA ARG A 2 67.99 40.03 21.50
C ARG A 2 68.40 39.60 20.08
N ILE A 3 67.48 38.97 19.33
CA ILE A 3 67.14 39.23 17.92
C ILE A 3 65.82 38.48 17.62
N THR A 4 64.80 39.24 17.24
CA THR A 4 63.77 38.95 16.21
C THR A 4 63.93 40.08 15.15
N PRO A 5 63.31 40.11 13.94
CA PRO A 5 62.19 39.31 13.37
C PRO A 5 62.33 38.94 11.85
N SER A 6 61.28 38.31 11.29
CA SER A 6 60.69 38.43 9.92
C SER A 6 60.21 37.04 9.45
N GLU A 7 58.91 36.72 9.50
CA GLU A 7 57.79 37.13 8.63
C GLU A 7 57.69 36.33 7.32
N LEU A 8 56.41 36.08 6.95
CA LEU A 8 55.85 35.35 5.79
C LEU A 8 55.57 33.86 6.05
N ASP A 9 54.37 33.31 5.84
CA ASP A 9 53.06 33.87 5.51
C ASP A 9 52.01 32.75 5.68
N GLU A 10 50.76 33.13 5.94
CA GLU A 10 49.49 32.45 5.62
C GLU A 10 49.36 30.91 5.70
N SER A 11 48.55 30.41 6.65
CA SER A 11 47.13 30.08 6.35
C SER A 11 46.42 29.33 7.49
N VAL A 12 45.17 29.73 7.65
CA VAL A 12 44.18 29.47 8.71
C VAL A 12 43.79 27.98 8.87
N PRO A 13 43.42 27.54 10.10
CA PRO A 13 43.01 26.17 10.40
C PRO A 13 41.54 25.93 10.02
N ARG A 14 41.20 24.80 9.38
CA ARG A 14 39.80 24.39 9.27
C ARG A 14 39.52 22.89 9.37
N SER A 15 38.43 22.67 10.08
CA SER A 15 37.60 21.47 10.22
C SER A 15 38.16 20.45 11.21
N GLY A 16 37.59 20.30 12.42
CA GLY A 16 36.16 20.28 12.69
C GLY A 16 35.65 18.89 12.31
N GLN A 17 36.07 17.89 13.09
CA GLN A 17 35.40 16.59 13.10
C GLN A 17 33.97 16.81 13.55
N HIS A 18 33.08 16.94 12.57
CA HIS A 18 31.65 16.82 12.78
C HIS A 18 31.37 15.44 13.34
N ASN A 19 31.05 15.38 14.63
CA ASN A 19 30.22 14.31 15.17
C ASN A 19 28.96 14.25 14.29
N ALA A 20 28.84 13.19 13.51
CA ALA A 20 27.57 12.84 12.91
C ALA A 20 26.61 12.53 14.05
N SER A 21 25.78 13.51 14.44
CA SER A 21 24.59 13.25 15.25
C SER A 21 23.78 12.22 14.49
N ALA A 22 23.80 10.97 14.96
CA ALA A 22 22.87 9.95 14.51
C ALA A 22 21.47 10.52 14.76
N THR A 23 20.79 10.92 13.68
CA THR A 23 19.41 11.38 13.75
C THR A 23 18.59 10.15 14.11
N ILE A 24 18.17 10.07 15.37
CA ILE A 24 17.29 8.99 15.84
C ILE A 24 15.98 9.14 15.08
N ALA A 25 15.59 8.10 14.33
CA ALA A 25 14.31 8.09 13.64
C ALA A 25 13.16 8.36 14.60
N ALA A 26 12.17 9.14 14.17
CA ALA A 26 10.98 9.40 14.97
C ALA A 26 10.25 8.07 15.27
N PRO A 27 9.78 7.86 16.51
CA PRO A 27 9.17 6.59 16.89
C PRO A 27 7.86 6.35 16.12
N CYS A 28 7.64 5.11 15.68
CA CYS A 28 6.42 4.64 15.06
C CYS A 28 5.40 4.30 16.15
N ILE A 29 4.46 5.21 16.41
CA ILE A 29 3.39 5.06 17.39
C ILE A 29 2.07 4.84 16.66
N VAL A 30 1.47 3.66 16.84
CA VAL A 30 0.26 3.22 16.14
C VAL A 30 -0.93 3.19 17.10
N ALA A 31 -2.07 3.72 16.67
CA ALA A 31 -3.36 3.39 17.28
C ALA A 31 -4.05 2.27 16.50
N TRP A 32 -4.23 1.10 17.11
CA TRP A 32 -5.11 0.05 16.64
C TRP A 32 -6.54 0.34 17.11
N VAL A 33 -7.46 0.54 16.17
CA VAL A 33 -8.86 0.86 16.47
C VAL A 33 -9.76 -0.27 15.96
N GLY A 34 -10.35 -1.03 16.87
CA GLY A 34 -11.29 -2.10 16.55
C GLY A 34 -11.27 -3.24 17.58
N ARG A 35 -12.45 -3.83 17.83
CA ARG A 35 -12.60 -4.98 18.75
C ARG A 35 -12.06 -6.25 18.08
N SER A 36 -11.19 -6.99 18.75
CA SER A 36 -10.39 -8.08 18.14
C SER A 36 -10.54 -9.41 18.88
N SER A 37 -11.72 -10.04 18.76
CA SER A 37 -11.89 -11.46 19.08
C SER A 37 -11.59 -12.38 17.87
N ASP A 38 -11.47 -11.81 16.66
CA ASP A 38 -11.20 -12.54 15.43
C ASP A 38 -9.69 -12.88 15.31
N PRO A 39 -9.31 -14.14 15.04
CA PRO A 39 -7.90 -14.54 14.87
C PRO A 39 -7.13 -13.75 13.80
N LEU A 40 -7.79 -13.31 12.72
CA LEU A 40 -7.17 -12.49 11.67
C LEU A 40 -6.88 -11.07 12.15
N ALA A 41 -7.79 -10.50 12.94
CA ALA A 41 -7.59 -9.20 13.55
C ALA A 41 -6.45 -9.26 14.59
N GLN A 42 -6.35 -10.36 15.33
CA GLN A 42 -5.21 -10.61 16.24
C GLN A 42 -3.89 -10.73 15.47
N HIS A 43 -3.90 -11.43 14.34
CA HIS A 43 -2.72 -11.54 13.49
C HIS A 43 -2.26 -10.18 12.94
N ALA A 44 -3.17 -9.38 12.39
CA ALA A 44 -2.84 -8.04 11.91
C ALA A 44 -2.34 -7.12 13.03
N LYS A 45 -2.92 -7.23 14.24
CA LYS A 45 -2.45 -6.52 15.42
C LYS A 45 -1.02 -6.93 15.80
N ALA A 46 -0.73 -8.22 15.79
CA ALA A 46 0.61 -8.73 16.08
C ALA A 46 1.65 -8.19 15.06
N LEU A 47 1.28 -8.03 13.79
CA LEU A 47 2.14 -7.37 12.80
C LEU A 47 2.43 -5.92 13.16
N CYS A 48 1.44 -5.17 13.67
CA CYS A 48 1.67 -3.82 14.18
C CYS A 48 2.61 -3.83 15.38
N GLU A 49 2.38 -4.70 16.36
CA GLU A 49 3.21 -4.82 17.57
C GLU A 49 4.66 -5.24 17.26
N GLN A 50 4.89 -5.98 16.16
CA GLN A 50 6.23 -6.37 15.70
C GLN A 50 6.98 -5.26 14.95
N ASN A 51 6.27 -4.31 14.33
CA ASN A 51 6.86 -3.34 13.40
C ASN A 51 6.74 -1.88 13.88
N ALA A 52 6.09 -1.63 15.01
CA ALA A 52 5.92 -0.32 15.62
C ALA A 52 6.63 -0.24 16.98
N ASP A 53 7.08 0.95 17.37
CA ASP A 53 7.71 1.19 18.66
C ASP A 53 6.69 1.17 19.81
N ALA A 54 5.44 1.53 19.53
CA ALA A 54 4.32 1.35 20.46
C ALA A 54 2.97 1.20 19.74
N VAL A 55 2.08 0.40 20.33
CA VAL A 55 0.72 0.19 19.84
C VAL A 55 -0.30 0.49 20.95
N ALA A 56 -1.12 1.51 20.75
CA ALA A 56 -2.28 1.80 21.59
C ALA A 56 -3.51 1.06 21.03
N THR A 57 -4.25 0.33 21.87
CA THR A 57 -5.45 -0.41 21.44
C THR A 57 -6.70 0.33 21.89
N CYS A 58 -7.56 0.68 20.96
CA CYS A 58 -8.85 1.34 21.18
C CYS A 58 -9.97 0.47 20.60
N PRO A 59 -11.11 0.30 21.28
CA PRO A 59 -12.20 -0.54 20.78
C PRO A 59 -12.93 0.10 19.58
N ASP A 60 -12.97 1.43 19.50
CA ASP A 60 -13.62 2.22 18.46
C ASP A 60 -12.99 3.62 18.34
N VAL A 61 -13.38 4.35 17.28
CA VAL A 61 -12.84 5.69 16.97
C VAL A 61 -13.22 6.70 18.04
N ALA A 62 -14.42 6.59 18.62
CA ALA A 62 -14.88 7.49 19.68
C ALA A 62 -13.96 7.40 20.91
N SER A 63 -13.60 6.19 21.33
CA SER A 63 -12.68 5.95 22.43
C SER A 63 -11.30 6.58 22.19
N LEU A 64 -10.80 6.51 20.95
CA LEU A 64 -9.53 7.13 20.58
C LEU A 64 -9.59 8.67 20.65
N ILE A 65 -10.71 9.27 20.26
CA ILE A 65 -10.93 10.72 20.31
C ILE A 65 -11.07 11.21 21.75
N GLU A 66 -11.83 10.49 22.57
CA GLU A 66 -12.08 10.84 23.97
C GLU A 66 -10.81 10.71 24.83
N SER A 67 -9.97 9.71 24.52
CA SER A 67 -8.75 9.43 25.26
C SER A 67 -7.57 9.13 24.33
N PRO A 68 -7.02 10.15 23.65
CA PRO A 68 -5.89 9.96 22.76
C PRO A 68 -4.63 9.55 23.54
N PRO A 69 -3.76 8.72 22.94
CA PRO A 69 -2.47 8.37 23.54
C PRO A 69 -1.63 9.60 23.87
N ARG A 70 -0.86 9.52 24.96
CA ARG A 70 0.02 10.62 25.41
C ARG A 70 1.12 10.95 24.41
N LEU A 71 1.56 9.96 23.64
CA LEU A 71 2.54 10.13 22.58
C LEU A 71 1.82 10.49 21.26
N PRO A 72 2.38 11.40 20.44
CA PRO A 72 1.78 11.75 19.16
C PRO A 72 1.72 10.52 18.25
N LEU A 73 0.54 10.26 17.71
CA LEU A 73 0.31 9.16 16.78
C LEU A 73 0.96 9.46 15.44
N THR A 74 1.73 8.51 14.93
CA THR A 74 2.21 8.54 13.53
C THR A 74 1.30 7.73 12.61
N HIS A 75 0.57 6.75 13.17
CA HIS A 75 -0.31 5.86 12.42
C HIS A 75 -1.61 5.58 13.16
N VAL A 76 -2.69 5.43 12.40
CA VAL A 76 -3.97 4.93 12.89
C VAL A 76 -4.44 3.80 11.98
N LEU A 77 -4.64 2.61 12.54
CA LEU A 77 -5.19 1.45 11.85
C LEU A 77 -6.63 1.23 12.31
N LEU A 78 -7.58 1.47 11.40
CA LEU A 78 -9.00 1.27 11.59
C LEU A 78 -9.38 -0.17 11.17
N ALA A 79 -9.42 -1.08 12.12
CA ALA A 79 -9.74 -2.49 11.90
C ALA A 79 -11.25 -2.70 11.85
N GLN A 80 -11.75 -3.08 10.67
CA GLN A 80 -13.14 -3.36 10.42
C GLN A 80 -13.31 -4.81 9.98
N THR A 81 -13.63 -5.69 10.92
CA THR A 81 -13.82 -7.13 10.69
C THR A 81 -15.16 -7.46 10.04
N ASP A 82 -16.20 -6.67 10.33
CA ASP A 82 -17.57 -6.86 9.84
C ASP A 82 -18.29 -5.53 9.50
N ARG A 83 -19.54 -5.62 9.04
CA ARG A 83 -20.36 -4.46 8.65
C ARG A 83 -21.19 -3.88 9.79
N SER A 84 -21.17 -4.48 10.98
CA SER A 84 -22.06 -4.09 12.08
C SER A 84 -21.65 -2.79 12.76
N HIS A 85 -20.40 -2.36 12.56
CA HIS A 85 -19.85 -1.12 13.11
C HIS A 85 -19.25 -0.26 11.98
N PRO A 86 -20.09 0.43 11.18
CA PRO A 86 -19.59 1.37 10.18
C PRO A 86 -18.88 2.54 10.87
N ILE A 87 -17.85 3.08 10.21
CA ILE A 87 -17.16 4.29 10.66
C ILE A 87 -17.83 5.48 9.98
N GLU A 88 -18.39 6.37 10.77
CA GLU A 88 -19.16 7.52 10.30
C GLU A 88 -18.24 8.65 9.82
N ALA A 89 -18.72 9.45 8.86
CA ALA A 89 -17.94 10.56 8.30
C ALA A 89 -17.56 11.62 9.37
N GLU A 90 -18.38 11.79 10.40
CA GLU A 90 -18.09 12.69 11.53
C GLU A 90 -16.91 12.19 12.36
N GLN A 91 -16.86 10.88 12.63
CA GLN A 91 -15.78 10.26 13.40
C GLN A 91 -14.43 10.41 12.67
N LEU A 92 -14.44 10.34 11.35
CA LEU A 92 -13.24 10.55 10.52
C LEU A 92 -12.77 12.01 10.57
N ARG A 93 -13.69 12.97 10.46
CA ARG A 93 -13.34 14.40 10.57
C ARG A 93 -12.73 14.72 11.93
N GLU A 94 -13.29 14.15 12.98
CA GLU A 94 -12.79 14.37 14.33
C GLU A 94 -11.45 13.65 14.58
N LEU A 95 -11.28 12.44 14.03
CA LEU A 95 -9.99 11.75 14.03
C LEU A 95 -8.90 12.58 13.34
N GLN A 96 -9.22 13.26 12.24
CA GLN A 96 -8.28 14.15 11.55
C GLN A 96 -7.86 15.33 12.42
N ARG A 97 -8.74 15.82 13.29
CA ARG A 97 -8.44 16.90 14.24
C ARG A 97 -7.51 16.43 15.36
N VAL A 98 -7.69 15.20 15.86
CA VAL A 98 -6.92 14.62 16.97
C VAL A 98 -5.56 14.10 16.52
N ALA A 99 -5.49 13.54 15.31
CA ALA A 99 -4.28 12.96 14.74
C ALA A 99 -3.98 13.54 13.33
N PRO A 100 -3.76 14.85 13.20
CA PRO A 100 -3.66 15.53 11.90
C PRO A 100 -2.49 15.07 11.05
N ASN A 101 -1.42 14.60 11.70
CA ASN A 101 -0.19 14.15 11.04
C ASN A 101 -0.10 12.62 10.92
N ALA A 102 -1.09 11.88 11.42
CA ALA A 102 -1.05 10.42 11.38
C ALA A 102 -1.43 9.91 9.98
N SER A 103 -0.70 8.92 9.49
CA SER A 103 -1.16 8.12 8.36
C SER A 103 -2.32 7.24 8.83
N VAL A 104 -3.47 7.31 8.16
CA VAL A 104 -4.64 6.51 8.52
C VAL A 104 -4.84 5.42 7.48
N VAL A 105 -4.96 4.18 7.95
CA VAL A 105 -5.29 3.04 7.10
C VAL A 105 -6.48 2.28 7.66
N ARG A 106 -7.38 1.88 6.77
CA ARG A 106 -8.52 1.03 7.09
C ARG A 106 -8.17 -0.41 6.72
N TRP A 107 -8.18 -1.29 7.71
CA TRP A 107 -7.96 -2.71 7.55
C TRP A 107 -9.30 -3.44 7.44
N LEU A 108 -9.55 -4.12 6.32
CA LEU A 108 -10.83 -4.77 6.02
C LEU A 108 -10.75 -6.27 6.24
N GLY A 109 -11.56 -6.78 7.17
CA GLY A 109 -11.77 -8.21 7.35
C GLY A 109 -12.51 -8.88 6.18
N PRO A 110 -12.57 -10.22 6.17
CA PRO A 110 -13.17 -11.00 5.08
C PRO A 110 -14.64 -10.68 4.80
N LEU A 111 -15.40 -10.27 5.82
CA LEU A 111 -16.83 -9.96 5.71
C LEU A 111 -17.11 -8.54 5.20
N VAL A 112 -16.05 -7.74 4.99
CA VAL A 112 -16.12 -6.34 4.57
C VAL A 112 -15.51 -6.14 3.18
N ALA A 113 -14.48 -6.91 2.82
CA ALA A 113 -14.02 -7.01 1.43
C ALA A 113 -15.09 -7.75 0.58
N PRO A 114 -15.45 -7.31 -0.65
CA PRO A 114 -14.83 -6.29 -1.51
C PRO A 114 -15.67 -5.01 -1.76
N SER A 115 -16.69 -4.68 -0.96
CA SER A 115 -17.83 -3.88 -1.47
C SER A 115 -18.07 -2.46 -0.96
N VAL A 116 -17.24 -1.82 -0.13
CA VAL A 116 -17.61 -0.47 0.38
C VAL A 116 -16.41 0.47 0.51
N GLY A 117 -16.22 1.31 -0.51
CA GLY A 117 -15.48 2.56 -0.34
C GLY A 117 -16.27 3.50 0.58
N LEU A 118 -15.59 4.17 1.51
CA LEU A 118 -16.24 5.20 2.33
C LEU A 118 -16.71 6.34 1.41
N PRO A 119 -17.94 6.85 1.56
CA PRO A 119 -18.39 7.99 0.78
C PRO A 119 -17.54 9.23 1.06
N GLY A 120 -17.05 9.91 0.01
CA GLY A 120 -16.55 11.28 0.09
C GLY A 120 -15.11 11.52 0.55
N GLN A 121 -14.21 10.51 0.53
CA GLN A 121 -12.86 10.65 1.12
C GLN A 121 -11.75 10.31 0.13
N GLN A 122 -11.43 11.25 -0.77
CA GLN A 122 -10.25 11.14 -1.64
C GLN A 122 -8.98 11.55 -0.88
N GLY A 123 -8.12 10.58 -0.54
CA GLY A 123 -6.68 10.83 -0.33
C GLY A 123 -6.13 10.80 1.09
N TRP A 124 -6.95 10.88 2.14
CA TRP A 124 -6.45 10.89 3.53
C TRP A 124 -6.39 9.51 4.19
N ILE A 125 -7.31 8.60 3.81
CA ILE A 125 -7.41 7.25 4.41
C ILE A 125 -7.08 6.20 3.34
N GLU A 126 -6.06 5.40 3.61
CA GLU A 126 -5.71 4.23 2.78
C GLU A 126 -6.58 3.03 3.18
N THR A 127 -6.71 2.02 2.31
CA THR A 127 -7.47 0.79 2.63
C THR A 127 -6.64 -0.43 2.28
N ILE A 128 -6.54 -1.37 3.22
CA ILE A 128 -5.80 -2.63 3.11
C ILE A 128 -6.76 -3.78 3.41
N SER A 129 -6.73 -4.82 2.58
CA SER A 129 -7.47 -6.07 2.85
C SER A 129 -6.74 -6.89 3.91
N TRP A 130 -7.48 -7.65 4.72
CA TRP A 130 -6.90 -8.63 5.66
C TRP A 130 -5.92 -9.57 4.95
N ARG A 131 -6.21 -9.93 3.70
CA ARG A 131 -5.35 -10.79 2.87
C ARG A 131 -3.98 -10.16 2.55
N ASP A 132 -3.92 -8.84 2.40
CA ASP A 132 -2.70 -8.10 2.03
C ASP A 132 -1.86 -7.66 3.23
N SER A 133 -2.31 -7.99 4.44
CA SER A 133 -1.79 -7.40 5.68
C SER A 133 -0.34 -7.77 5.96
N LEU A 134 0.01 -9.02 5.68
CA LEU A 134 1.38 -9.53 5.83
C LEU A 134 2.41 -8.75 5.01
N GLN A 135 2.03 -8.27 3.83
CA GLN A 135 2.93 -7.56 2.93
C GLN A 135 2.84 -6.05 3.10
N THR A 136 1.64 -5.53 3.36
CA THR A 136 1.38 -4.09 3.27
C THR A 136 1.56 -3.38 4.60
N LEU A 137 1.18 -4.00 5.74
CA LEU A 137 1.32 -3.37 7.05
C LEU A 137 2.77 -3.07 7.41
N PRO A 138 3.75 -3.99 7.24
CA PRO A 138 5.14 -3.68 7.55
C PRO A 138 5.68 -2.53 6.70
N VAL A 139 5.35 -2.48 5.41
CA VAL A 139 5.80 -1.40 4.51
C VAL A 139 5.16 -0.07 4.89
N TRP A 140 3.86 -0.07 5.21
CA TRP A 140 3.13 1.12 5.60
C TRP A 140 3.66 1.69 6.92
N LEU A 141 3.88 0.84 7.94
CA LEU A 141 4.45 1.24 9.23
C LEU A 141 5.88 1.79 9.10
N ASN A 142 6.68 1.24 8.19
CA ASN A 142 8.04 1.68 7.94
C ASN A 142 8.16 2.88 6.98
N ARG A 143 7.08 3.30 6.31
CA ARG A 143 7.10 4.45 5.38
C ARG A 143 7.46 5.76 6.10
N SER A 144 6.93 5.95 7.29
CA SER A 144 7.25 7.08 8.18
C SER A 144 8.74 7.13 8.56
N ARG A 145 9.39 5.96 8.65
CA ARG A 145 10.82 5.83 8.91
C ARG A 145 11.66 6.13 7.65
N ALA A 146 11.18 5.71 6.47
CA ALA A 146 11.83 5.93 5.19
C ALA A 146 11.83 7.41 4.73
N GLU A 147 10.87 8.22 5.18
CA GLU A 147 10.85 9.68 4.94
C GLU A 147 11.95 10.43 5.72
N HIS A 148 12.61 9.78 6.69
CA HIS A 148 13.80 10.33 7.39
C HIS A 148 15.11 9.57 7.08
N GLU A 149 15.03 8.29 6.71
CA GLU A 149 16.21 7.44 6.48
C GLU A 149 16.41 7.07 4.99
N SER A 150 16.22 8.02 4.09
CA SER A 150 16.64 7.87 2.68
C SER A 150 18.17 7.86 2.56
N ARG A 151 18.84 6.80 3.06
CA ARG A 151 20.23 6.44 2.70
C ARG A 151 20.79 5.09 3.17
N ALA A 152 20.07 4.24 3.91
CA ALA A 152 20.63 2.95 4.34
C ALA A 152 19.73 1.78 3.93
N GLY A 153 20.09 1.14 2.81
CA GLY A 153 19.48 -0.12 2.40
C GLY A 153 19.87 -1.25 3.35
N SER A 154 18.89 -2.08 3.70
CA SER A 154 19.15 -3.45 4.14
C SER A 154 18.03 -4.35 3.64
N HIS A 155 18.43 -5.37 2.90
CA HIS A 155 17.59 -6.38 2.29
C HIS A 155 17.30 -7.49 3.29
N SER A 156 16.02 -7.76 3.55
CA SER A 156 15.56 -9.07 3.97
C SER A 156 14.97 -9.81 2.76
N THR A 157 15.44 -11.03 2.56
CA THR A 157 15.06 -11.96 1.49
C THR A 157 13.54 -12.14 1.41
N PRO A 158 12.90 -11.93 0.24
CA PRO A 158 11.46 -12.13 0.12
C PRO A 158 11.17 -13.62 -0.02
N THR A 159 10.52 -14.20 0.98
CA THR A 159 9.61 -15.33 0.77
C THR A 159 8.70 -14.92 -0.39
N ARG A 160 8.68 -15.70 -1.49
CA ARG A 160 7.96 -15.37 -2.73
C ARG A 160 6.53 -14.94 -2.34
N PRO A 161 6.16 -13.66 -2.49
CA PRO A 161 4.85 -13.20 -2.06
C PRO A 161 3.81 -13.96 -2.88
N ALA A 162 2.76 -14.46 -2.23
CA ALA A 162 1.54 -14.84 -2.94
C ALA A 162 1.15 -13.64 -3.81
N GLN A 163 1.20 -13.81 -5.14
CA GLN A 163 0.97 -12.71 -6.07
C GLN A 163 -0.50 -12.29 -5.95
N GLY A 164 -0.76 -11.05 -5.55
CA GLY A 164 -2.12 -10.52 -5.53
C GLY A 164 -2.65 -10.27 -6.95
N LEU A 165 -3.95 -10.05 -7.06
CA LEU A 165 -4.64 -9.68 -8.30
C LEU A 165 -5.62 -8.53 -8.01
N VAL A 166 -5.39 -7.38 -8.63
CA VAL A 166 -6.30 -6.23 -8.57
C VAL A 166 -6.97 -6.08 -9.93
N ILE A 167 -8.30 -6.19 -9.96
CA ILE A 167 -9.09 -6.00 -11.17
C ILE A 167 -9.70 -4.61 -11.16
N VAL A 168 -9.37 -3.79 -12.14
CA VAL A 168 -9.94 -2.46 -12.34
C VAL A 168 -10.95 -2.51 -13.48
N SER A 169 -12.24 -2.57 -13.14
CA SER A 169 -13.34 -2.67 -14.10
C SER A 169 -14.54 -1.83 -13.68
N ARG A 170 -15.27 -1.28 -14.65
CA ARG A 170 -16.44 -0.43 -14.38
C ARG A 170 -17.56 -1.18 -13.66
N SER A 171 -17.64 -2.50 -13.84
CA SER A 171 -18.67 -3.39 -13.29
C SER A 171 -18.06 -4.53 -12.47
N TRP A 172 -18.74 -4.86 -11.36
CA TRP A 172 -18.45 -6.04 -10.55
C TRP A 172 -18.53 -7.33 -11.37
N ALA A 173 -19.56 -7.47 -12.20
CA ALA A 173 -19.77 -8.68 -13.02
C ALA A 173 -18.55 -9.09 -13.86
N THR A 174 -17.76 -8.12 -14.32
CA THR A 174 -16.54 -8.40 -15.07
C THR A 174 -15.41 -8.91 -14.17
N ALA A 175 -15.30 -8.38 -12.95
CA ALA A 175 -14.32 -8.84 -11.97
C ALA A 175 -14.68 -10.22 -11.40
N ASP A 176 -15.96 -10.42 -11.10
CA ASP A 176 -16.54 -11.67 -10.61
C ASP A 176 -16.23 -12.85 -11.53
N ALA A 177 -16.47 -12.69 -12.84
CA ALA A 177 -16.15 -13.72 -13.83
C ALA A 177 -14.66 -14.11 -13.88
N ILE A 178 -13.76 -13.18 -13.56
CA ILE A 178 -12.32 -13.46 -13.47
C ILE A 178 -12.00 -14.13 -12.13
N PHE A 179 -12.67 -13.74 -11.05
CA PHE A 179 -12.50 -14.38 -9.74
C PHE A 179 -12.91 -15.85 -9.81
N ASP A 180 -14.09 -16.15 -10.35
CA ASP A 180 -14.58 -17.53 -10.53
C ASP A 180 -13.60 -18.38 -11.35
N ALA A 181 -13.08 -17.82 -12.45
CA ALA A 181 -12.11 -18.52 -13.28
C ALA A 181 -10.80 -18.79 -12.54
N MET A 182 -10.28 -17.82 -11.78
CA MET A 182 -9.06 -17.98 -10.99
C MET A 182 -9.23 -19.01 -9.87
N GLU A 183 -10.37 -19.02 -9.20
CA GLU A 183 -10.70 -20.00 -8.16
C GLU A 183 -10.81 -21.41 -8.74
N SER A 184 -11.48 -21.57 -9.88
CA SER A 184 -11.56 -22.86 -10.59
C SER A 184 -10.18 -23.38 -11.00
N ILE A 185 -9.35 -22.53 -11.62
CA ILE A 185 -8.01 -22.93 -12.08
C ILE A 185 -7.14 -23.31 -10.89
N ALA A 186 -7.17 -22.52 -9.81
CA ALA A 186 -6.41 -22.79 -8.59
C ALA A 186 -6.84 -24.12 -7.94
N GLY A 187 -8.16 -24.37 -7.85
CA GLY A 187 -8.70 -25.63 -7.33
C GLY A 187 -8.30 -26.86 -8.16
N GLU A 188 -8.33 -26.75 -9.49
CA GLU A 188 -7.89 -27.83 -10.39
C GLU A 188 -6.39 -28.14 -10.27
N ARG A 189 -5.57 -27.14 -9.91
CA ARG A 189 -4.11 -27.26 -9.78
C ARG A 189 -3.63 -27.55 -8.36
N ASP A 190 -4.56 -27.67 -7.41
CA ASP A 190 -4.24 -27.74 -5.98
C ASP A 190 -3.30 -26.61 -5.53
N GLN A 191 -3.57 -25.40 -6.04
CA GLN A 191 -2.80 -24.19 -5.76
C GLN A 191 -3.62 -23.21 -4.91
N PRO A 192 -2.96 -22.40 -4.07
CA PRO A 192 -3.65 -21.37 -3.31
C PRO A 192 -4.23 -20.30 -4.25
N VAL A 193 -5.50 -19.95 -4.02
CA VAL A 193 -6.15 -18.84 -4.74
C VAL A 193 -5.42 -17.52 -4.40
N PRO A 194 -5.02 -16.73 -5.40
CA PRO A 194 -4.36 -15.45 -5.15
C PRO A 194 -5.30 -14.49 -4.40
N VAL A 195 -4.71 -13.49 -3.76
CA VAL A 195 -5.50 -12.44 -3.12
C VAL A 195 -6.11 -11.56 -4.20
N MET A 196 -7.43 -11.61 -4.36
CA MET A 196 -8.12 -10.87 -5.42
C MET A 196 -8.93 -9.70 -4.87
N THR A 197 -8.85 -8.54 -5.53
CA THR A 197 -9.61 -7.34 -5.18
C THR A 197 -10.16 -6.66 -6.43
N TRP A 198 -11.28 -5.95 -6.28
CA TRP A 198 -11.91 -5.18 -7.36
C TRP A 198 -11.88 -3.68 -7.08
N ARG A 199 -11.68 -2.89 -8.14
CA ARG A 199 -11.74 -1.43 -8.16
C ARG A 199 -12.57 -0.97 -9.35
N ARG A 200 -13.39 0.05 -9.15
CA ARG A 200 -14.33 0.53 -10.18
C ARG A 200 -13.65 1.30 -11.31
N ASP A 201 -12.69 2.15 -10.98
CA ASP A 201 -12.14 3.12 -11.92
C ASP A 201 -10.65 3.44 -11.70
N ARG A 202 -10.14 3.34 -10.47
CA ARG A 202 -8.76 3.73 -10.15
C ARG A 202 -8.11 2.82 -9.12
N LEU A 203 -6.78 2.78 -9.16
CA LEU A 203 -5.97 2.21 -8.10
C LEU A 203 -5.83 3.18 -6.93
N THR A 204 -5.96 2.65 -5.72
CA THR A 204 -5.57 3.34 -4.49
C THR A 204 -4.04 3.35 -4.35
N ARG A 205 -3.52 4.14 -3.40
CA ARG A 205 -2.09 4.11 -3.07
C ARG A 205 -1.67 2.74 -2.53
N ALA A 206 -2.51 2.06 -1.75
CA ALA A 206 -2.25 0.72 -1.25
C ALA A 206 -2.16 -0.31 -2.38
N ASP A 207 -3.06 -0.26 -3.37
CA ASP A 207 -3.02 -1.17 -4.52
C ASP A 207 -1.73 -1.03 -5.34
N ARG A 208 -1.11 0.17 -5.36
CA ARG A 208 0.17 0.43 -6.02
C ARG A 208 1.38 -0.13 -5.26
N LEU A 209 1.21 -0.42 -3.97
CA LEU A 209 2.26 -0.91 -3.09
C LEU A 209 2.18 -2.42 -2.88
N ALA A 210 1.01 -3.02 -3.12
CA ALA A 210 0.84 -4.47 -3.07
C ALA A 210 1.72 -5.15 -4.13
N SER A 211 2.26 -6.33 -3.79
CA SER A 211 2.88 -7.21 -4.79
C SER A 211 1.78 -7.93 -5.56
N ALA A 212 1.12 -7.22 -6.48
CA ALA A 212 -0.05 -7.70 -7.21
C ALA A 212 0.06 -7.44 -8.72
N HIS A 213 -0.51 -8.35 -9.50
CA HIS A 213 -0.87 -8.08 -10.89
C HIS A 213 -2.07 -7.15 -10.92
N VAL A 214 -2.05 -6.19 -11.83
CA VAL A 214 -3.17 -5.27 -12.02
C VAL A 214 -3.77 -5.49 -13.40
N VAL A 215 -5.02 -5.93 -13.44
CA VAL A 215 -5.79 -6.16 -14.67
C VAL A 215 -6.69 -4.96 -14.92
N TRP A 216 -6.39 -4.20 -15.97
CA TRP A 216 -7.17 -3.05 -16.42
C TRP A 216 -8.18 -3.46 -17.49
N ASP A 217 -9.45 -3.18 -17.24
CA ASP A 217 -10.53 -3.39 -18.19
C ASP A 217 -10.64 -2.24 -19.20
N ASP A 218 -10.94 -2.54 -20.46
CA ASP A 218 -11.15 -1.53 -21.51
C ASP A 218 -12.40 -0.64 -21.33
N SER A 219 -13.30 -0.99 -20.40
CA SER A 219 -14.36 -0.09 -19.93
C SER A 219 -13.86 1.04 -19.02
N VAL A 220 -12.64 0.90 -18.47
CA VAL A 220 -12.02 1.89 -17.57
C VAL A 220 -10.85 2.59 -18.24
N TRP A 221 -10.07 1.87 -19.06
CA TRP A 221 -8.88 2.41 -19.70
C TRP A 221 -8.69 1.97 -21.15
N ARG A 222 -8.34 2.91 -22.02
CA ARG A 222 -7.95 2.67 -23.41
C ARG A 222 -6.55 3.21 -23.69
N PRO A 223 -5.79 2.68 -24.67
CA PRO A 223 -4.43 3.12 -24.96
C PRO A 223 -4.30 4.58 -25.42
N ALA A 224 -5.42 5.16 -25.89
CA ALA A 224 -5.49 6.57 -26.26
C ALA A 224 -5.70 7.50 -25.06
N ASP A 225 -6.11 6.96 -23.91
CA ASP A 225 -6.34 7.74 -22.71
C ASP A 225 -4.98 8.10 -22.07
N PRO A 226 -4.84 9.31 -21.48
CA PRO A 226 -3.69 9.66 -20.67
C PRO A 226 -3.45 8.58 -19.61
N LYS A 227 -2.18 8.17 -19.40
CA LYS A 227 -1.81 7.07 -18.49
C LYS A 227 -2.62 7.14 -17.17
N PRO A 228 -3.64 6.28 -16.98
CA PRO A 228 -4.50 6.39 -15.79
C PRO A 228 -3.78 5.89 -14.54
N PHE A 229 -2.73 5.09 -14.72
CA PHE A 229 -1.83 4.66 -13.68
C PHE A 229 -0.60 5.57 -13.69
N GLN A 230 -0.74 6.75 -13.08
CA GLN A 230 0.44 7.52 -12.69
C GLN A 230 1.13 6.75 -11.56
N VAL A 231 2.17 6.03 -11.92
CA VAL A 231 3.10 5.42 -10.98
C VAL A 231 3.88 6.56 -10.34
N PRO A 232 3.79 6.74 -9.01
CA PRO A 232 4.67 7.64 -8.28
C PRO A 232 6.16 7.31 -8.55
N GLU A 233 7.00 8.31 -8.82
CA GLU A 233 8.42 8.13 -9.19
C GLU A 233 9.22 7.35 -8.14
N ASP A 234 8.83 7.44 -6.86
CA ASP A 234 9.40 6.73 -5.71
C ASP A 234 9.15 5.21 -5.73
N LEU A 235 8.24 4.73 -6.58
CA LEU A 235 7.94 3.30 -6.74
C LEU A 235 8.54 2.70 -8.01
N SER A 236 9.35 3.45 -8.77
CA SER A 236 9.93 3.06 -10.06
C SER A 236 10.82 1.80 -10.05
N GLY A 237 11.16 1.26 -8.87
CA GLY A 237 11.90 -0.01 -8.71
C GLY A 237 11.05 -1.26 -8.47
N ARG A 238 9.73 -1.15 -8.34
CA ARG A 238 8.83 -2.32 -8.22
C ARG A 238 8.38 -2.72 -9.62
N SER A 239 8.67 -3.95 -10.06
CA SER A 239 8.34 -4.39 -11.43
C SER A 239 6.84 -4.31 -11.65
N TYR A 240 6.40 -3.41 -12.53
CA TYR A 240 4.97 -3.26 -12.82
C TYR A 240 4.50 -4.38 -13.74
N ARG A 241 3.57 -5.19 -13.23
CA ARG A 241 2.91 -6.33 -13.92
C ARG A 241 1.50 -5.93 -14.33
N HIS A 242 1.39 -4.91 -15.18
CA HIS A 242 0.09 -4.40 -15.65
C HIS A 242 -0.40 -5.18 -16.85
N ILE A 243 -1.65 -5.63 -16.78
CA ILE A 243 -2.32 -6.39 -17.82
C ILE A 243 -3.46 -5.54 -18.35
N TRP A 244 -3.53 -5.36 -19.66
CA TRP A 244 -4.67 -4.73 -20.30
C TRP A 244 -5.61 -5.78 -20.85
N MET A 245 -6.87 -5.76 -20.47
CA MET A 245 -7.89 -6.68 -20.93
C MET A 245 -8.88 -5.96 -21.84
N THR A 246 -8.94 -6.37 -23.12
CA THR A 246 -9.68 -5.66 -24.17
C THR A 246 -10.34 -6.60 -25.17
N GLY A 247 -11.50 -6.22 -25.72
CA GLY A 247 -12.21 -7.03 -26.73
C GLY A 247 -11.70 -6.88 -28.16
N MET A 248 -11.13 -5.72 -28.52
CA MET A 248 -10.87 -5.32 -29.91
C MET A 248 -9.66 -4.37 -29.99
N ALA A 249 -8.44 -4.88 -29.79
CA ALA A 249 -7.22 -4.08 -29.91
C ALA A 249 -6.52 -4.30 -31.26
N THR A 250 -6.20 -3.20 -31.95
CA THR A 250 -5.35 -3.23 -33.15
C THR A 250 -3.87 -3.41 -32.77
N PRO A 251 -3.01 -3.89 -33.68
CA PRO A 251 -1.56 -3.98 -33.43
C PRO A 251 -0.95 -2.65 -32.98
N ALA A 252 -1.40 -1.52 -33.55
CA ALA A 252 -0.95 -0.20 -33.16
C ALA A 252 -1.33 0.15 -31.71
N GLN A 253 -2.54 -0.20 -31.28
CA GLN A 253 -3.01 -0.01 -29.90
C GLN A 253 -2.23 -0.89 -28.90
N ILE A 254 -1.92 -2.12 -29.27
CA ILE A 254 -1.09 -3.03 -28.46
C ILE A 254 0.32 -2.45 -28.29
N HIS A 255 0.92 -1.96 -29.37
CA HIS A 255 2.23 -1.29 -29.29
C HIS A 255 2.18 -0.03 -28.41
N ALA A 256 1.13 0.78 -28.51
CA ALA A 256 0.95 1.94 -27.65
C ALA A 256 0.82 1.55 -26.17
N ALA A 257 0.01 0.53 -25.85
CA ALA A 257 -0.17 0.05 -24.48
C ALA A 257 1.16 -0.43 -23.87
N ARG A 258 1.97 -1.19 -24.63
CA ARG A 258 3.29 -1.67 -24.17
C ARG A 258 4.26 -0.51 -23.91
N ARG A 259 4.32 0.49 -24.80
CA ARG A 259 5.14 1.70 -24.58
C ARG A 259 4.68 2.49 -23.34
N SER A 260 3.42 2.37 -22.96
CA SER A 260 2.87 3.01 -21.77
C SER A 260 3.17 2.26 -20.47
N GLY A 261 3.79 1.08 -20.52
CA GLY A 261 4.16 0.28 -19.34
C GLY A 261 3.25 -0.93 -19.07
N VAL A 262 2.39 -1.30 -20.02
CA VAL A 262 1.62 -2.55 -19.94
C VAL A 262 2.53 -3.73 -20.27
N SER A 263 2.56 -4.71 -19.36
CA SER A 263 3.37 -5.93 -19.47
C SER A 263 2.71 -6.95 -20.40
N ALA A 264 1.37 -7.06 -20.37
CA ALA A 264 0.63 -8.00 -21.19
C ALA A 264 -0.72 -7.43 -21.67
N VAL A 265 -1.18 -7.86 -22.84
CA VAL A 265 -2.50 -7.53 -23.37
C VAL A 265 -3.28 -8.82 -23.57
N TRP A 266 -4.47 -8.91 -23.00
CA TRP A 266 -5.38 -10.05 -23.06
C TRP A 266 -6.63 -9.70 -23.84
N ASN A 267 -7.02 -10.60 -24.73
CA ASN A 267 -8.28 -10.47 -25.45
C ASN A 267 -9.43 -10.96 -24.57
N LYS A 268 -10.58 -10.28 -24.61
CA LYS A 268 -11.84 -10.77 -24.02
C LYS A 268 -12.55 -11.72 -25.00
N PRO A 269 -13.10 -12.85 -24.54
CA PRO A 269 -12.95 -13.40 -23.18
C PRO A 269 -11.51 -13.88 -22.93
N THR A 270 -11.02 -13.65 -21.71
CA THR A 270 -9.64 -14.02 -21.33
C THR A 270 -9.45 -15.51 -21.48
N ARG A 271 -8.40 -15.93 -22.18
CA ARG A 271 -8.08 -17.36 -22.31
C ARG A 271 -7.57 -17.92 -20.99
N ARG A 272 -7.88 -19.18 -20.74
CA ARG A 272 -7.44 -19.89 -19.54
C ARG A 272 -5.92 -19.84 -19.35
N GLU A 273 -5.13 -20.01 -20.41
CA GLU A 273 -3.66 -19.99 -20.32
C GLU A 273 -3.12 -18.63 -19.81
N SER A 274 -3.81 -17.54 -20.15
CA SER A 274 -3.48 -16.21 -19.65
C SER A 274 -3.66 -16.11 -18.14
N LEU A 275 -4.75 -16.66 -17.60
CA LEU A 275 -5.02 -16.67 -16.16
C LEU A 275 -4.08 -17.60 -15.40
N GLU A 276 -3.77 -18.77 -15.97
CA GLU A 276 -2.80 -19.72 -15.40
C GLU A 276 -1.41 -19.11 -15.23
N SER A 277 -1.00 -18.19 -16.12
CA SER A 277 0.28 -17.49 -16.00
C SER A 277 0.43 -16.63 -14.74
N LEU A 278 -0.69 -16.29 -14.08
CA LEU A 278 -0.68 -15.55 -12.81
C LEU A 278 -0.41 -16.42 -11.59
N LEU A 279 -0.55 -17.74 -11.71
CA LEU A 279 -0.36 -18.70 -10.62
C LEU A 279 1.05 -19.30 -10.56
N ALA A 280 1.94 -18.94 -11.51
CA ALA A 280 3.32 -19.46 -11.64
C ALA A 280 4.38 -18.60 -10.92
#